data_AF-A0A164JE15-F1
#
_entry.id   AF-A0A164JE15-F1
#
_cell.length_a   1.000
_cell.length_b   1.000
_cell.length_c   1.000
_cell.angle_alpha   90.00
_cell.angle_beta   90.00
_cell.angle_gamma   90.00
#
_symmetry.space_group_name_H-M   'P 1'
#
loop_
_entity.id
_entity.type
_entity.pdbx_description
1 polymer ?
#
loop_
_entity_poly.entity_id
_entity_poly.type
_entity_poly.pdbx_seq_one_letter_code
_entity_poly.pdbx_strand_id
1 'polypeptide(L)'
;MVKPVGWRPTFRYYNGWLSLIGAILCVAVMFLMNWPTALVTFGCLFALYIVVIYRKPDVNWGSSTQAQTYKAALNSIQELVHIEEHVKNYRPQILVLSGLPSARPPLVDFGYSICKHLSMMVCGHIVKTPLNQRTRTSYTQRMYHWLRDHKIKAFYSLADNTGFKEGAQALMQLSGLGKMKPNMVLMGYKRDWNTCPEEELNAYFGVIHAAFDIYLSLAILRAPEGLDFSGLIAESYISPVPIAVSAPADRSAVPSGSLDVPGVVAATLKPSASTASGWSEKKANSQESLHSQGKYCPI
;
A
#
# COMPACT_ATOMS: atom_id res chain seq x y z
N MET A 1 17.48 -21.76 2.58
CA MET A 1 17.44 -21.78 1.10
C MET A 1 16.16 -21.09 0.64
N VAL A 2 16.23 -19.99 -0.13
CA VAL A 2 15.04 -19.24 -0.56
C VAL A 2 14.41 -19.93 -1.78
N LYS A 3 13.18 -20.43 -1.65
CA LYS A 3 12.38 -20.93 -2.79
C LYS A 3 11.64 -19.75 -3.43
N PRO A 4 11.99 -19.30 -4.65
CA PRO A 4 11.33 -18.16 -5.28
C PRO A 4 9.85 -18.45 -5.54
N VAL A 5 8.99 -17.44 -5.27
CA VAL A 5 7.53 -17.58 -5.17
C VAL A 5 6.83 -18.24 -6.37
N GLY A 6 7.33 -18.02 -7.59
CA GLY A 6 6.75 -18.55 -8.82
C GLY A 6 7.23 -19.96 -9.19
N TRP A 7 8.24 -20.51 -8.51
CA TRP A 7 8.85 -21.79 -8.92
C TRP A 7 8.02 -22.99 -8.47
N ARG A 8 7.24 -23.54 -9.42
CA ARG A 8 6.41 -24.73 -9.26
C ARG A 8 6.73 -25.76 -10.35
N PRO A 9 7.85 -26.50 -10.27
CA PRO A 9 8.18 -27.51 -11.26
C PRO A 9 7.19 -28.68 -11.17
N THR A 10 6.29 -28.80 -12.16
CA THR A 10 5.30 -29.88 -12.28
C THR A 10 5.83 -31.10 -13.04
N PHE A 11 7.01 -31.00 -13.66
CA PHE A 11 7.59 -32.06 -14.47
C PHE A 11 8.15 -33.21 -13.61
N ARG A 12 7.65 -34.43 -13.82
CA ARG A 12 7.92 -35.63 -13.01
C ARG A 12 9.41 -35.97 -12.83
N TYR A 13 10.25 -35.66 -13.81
CA TYR A 13 11.68 -35.98 -13.80
C TYR A 13 12.58 -34.76 -13.48
N TYR A 14 12.01 -33.64 -13.04
CA TYR A 14 12.81 -32.50 -12.58
C TYR A 14 13.50 -32.80 -11.25
N ASN A 15 14.84 -32.67 -11.22
CA ASN A 15 15.63 -32.73 -9.99
C ASN A 15 16.71 -31.65 -10.02
N GLY A 16 16.71 -30.77 -9.01
CA GLY A 16 17.67 -29.66 -8.92
C GLY A 16 19.13 -30.11 -8.83
N TRP A 17 19.41 -31.29 -8.28
CA TRP A 17 20.77 -31.86 -8.25
C TRP A 17 21.24 -32.29 -9.65
N LEU A 18 20.36 -32.81 -10.48
CA LEU A 18 20.67 -33.15 -11.88
C LEU A 18 20.95 -31.89 -12.70
N SER A 19 20.18 -30.82 -12.48
CA SER A 19 20.44 -29.51 -13.08
C SER A 19 21.78 -28.91 -12.62
N LEU A 20 22.16 -29.08 -11.35
CA LEU A 20 23.44 -28.64 -10.81
C LEU A 20 24.63 -29.39 -11.45
N ILE A 21 24.53 -30.72 -11.56
CA ILE A 21 25.55 -31.55 -12.23
C ILE A 21 25.69 -31.14 -13.70
N GLY A 22 24.58 -30.95 -14.41
CA GLY A 22 24.60 -30.49 -15.81
C GLY A 22 25.23 -29.11 -15.98
N ALA A 23 24.98 -28.18 -15.05
CA ALA A 23 25.62 -26.86 -15.06
C ALA A 23 27.14 -26.94 -14.81
N ILE A 24 27.58 -27.75 -13.84
CA ILE A 24 29.01 -27.97 -13.55
C ILE A 24 29.72 -28.60 -14.75
N LEU A 25 29.11 -29.62 -15.38
CA LEU A 25 29.66 -30.28 -16.57
C LEU A 25 29.78 -29.32 -17.76
N CYS A 26 28.77 -28.47 -17.98
CA CYS A 26 28.80 -27.43 -19.01
C CYS A 26 29.99 -26.47 -18.82
N VAL A 27 30.17 -25.96 -17.58
CA VAL A 27 31.30 -25.07 -17.24
C VAL A 27 32.65 -25.78 -17.37
N ALA A 28 32.75 -27.07 -17.00
CA ALA A 28 33.98 -27.84 -17.15
C ALA A 28 34.38 -28.00 -18.62
N VAL A 29 33.45 -28.39 -19.51
CA VAL A 29 33.71 -28.52 -20.96
C VAL A 29 34.08 -27.17 -21.59
N MET A 30 33.43 -26.09 -21.16
CA MET A 30 33.74 -24.72 -21.61
C MET A 30 35.19 -24.31 -21.29
N PHE A 31 35.70 -24.61 -20.09
CA PHE A 31 37.10 -24.36 -19.74
C PHE A 31 38.08 -25.30 -20.44
N LEU A 32 37.72 -26.58 -20.64
CA LEU A 32 38.56 -27.55 -21.36
C LEU A 32 38.76 -27.19 -22.84
N MET A 33 37.80 -26.53 -23.47
CA MET A 33 37.89 -26.16 -24.89
C MET A 33 38.77 -24.91 -25.11
N ASN A 34 38.58 -23.84 -24.34
CA ASN A 34 39.33 -22.59 -24.50
C ASN A 34 39.25 -21.71 -23.24
N TRP A 35 40.22 -21.84 -22.33
CA TRP A 35 40.19 -21.17 -21.03
C TRP A 35 40.20 -19.62 -21.06
N PRO A 36 40.93 -18.89 -21.94
CA PRO A 36 40.87 -17.43 -21.94
C PRO A 36 39.53 -16.90 -22.47
N THR A 37 38.90 -17.54 -23.47
CA THR A 37 37.57 -17.09 -23.93
C THR A 37 36.47 -17.44 -22.94
N ALA A 38 36.60 -18.54 -22.18
CA ALA A 38 35.76 -18.83 -21.04
C ALA A 38 35.85 -17.72 -19.97
N LEU A 39 37.07 -17.29 -19.62
CA LEU A 39 37.28 -16.20 -18.65
C LEU A 39 36.65 -14.87 -19.12
N VAL A 40 36.85 -14.50 -20.39
CA VAL A 40 36.24 -13.29 -20.99
C VAL A 40 34.71 -13.33 -20.93
N THR A 41 34.09 -14.45 -21.28
CA THR A 41 32.62 -14.58 -21.28
C THR A 41 32.04 -14.56 -19.86
N PHE A 42 32.70 -15.16 -18.87
CA PHE A 42 32.34 -14.98 -17.46
C PHE A 42 32.48 -13.52 -16.99
N GLY A 43 33.54 -12.82 -17.42
CA GLY A 43 33.74 -11.40 -17.17
C GLY A 43 32.60 -10.54 -17.71
N CYS A 44 32.20 -10.74 -18.97
CA CYS A 44 31.06 -10.07 -19.60
C CYS A 44 29.74 -10.36 -18.88
N LEU A 45 29.49 -11.61 -18.50
CA LEU A 45 28.27 -12.01 -17.77
C LEU A 45 28.22 -11.38 -16.37
N PHE A 46 29.34 -11.35 -15.65
CA PHE A 46 29.44 -10.72 -14.33
C PHE A 46 29.30 -9.19 -14.41
N ALA A 47 29.87 -8.55 -15.43
CA ALA A 47 29.70 -7.13 -15.68
C ALA A 47 28.23 -6.78 -15.98
N LEU A 48 27.55 -7.57 -16.83
CA LEU A 48 26.12 -7.40 -17.12
C LEU A 48 25.26 -7.59 -15.85
N TYR A 49 25.55 -8.62 -15.05
CA TYR A 49 24.88 -8.88 -13.78
C TYR A 49 25.02 -7.70 -12.79
N ILE A 50 26.23 -7.13 -12.67
CA ILE A 50 26.48 -5.90 -11.91
C ILE A 50 25.67 -4.73 -12.47
N VAL A 51 25.69 -4.48 -13.78
CA VAL A 51 24.95 -3.38 -14.42
C VAL A 51 23.44 -3.49 -14.12
N VAL A 52 22.86 -4.68 -14.18
CA VAL A 52 21.43 -4.90 -13.84
C VAL A 52 21.14 -4.60 -12.36
N ILE A 53 21.99 -5.08 -11.44
CA ILE A 53 21.81 -4.87 -9.99
C ILE A 53 22.01 -3.42 -9.57
N TYR A 54 22.93 -2.68 -10.21
CA TYR A 54 23.17 -1.27 -9.91
C TYR A 54 22.15 -0.34 -10.57
N ARG A 55 21.77 -0.57 -11.84
CA ARG A 55 20.81 0.31 -12.54
C ARG A 55 19.37 0.17 -12.04
N LYS A 56 18.99 -0.97 -11.45
CA LYS A 56 17.65 -1.28 -10.90
C LYS A 56 16.51 -0.68 -11.75
N PRO A 57 16.45 -0.99 -13.07
CA PRO A 57 15.49 -0.35 -13.96
C PRO A 57 14.05 -0.57 -13.48
N ASP A 58 13.25 0.50 -13.46
CA ASP A 58 11.83 0.45 -13.11
C ASP A 58 11.03 -0.25 -14.22
N VAL A 59 11.03 -1.58 -14.15
CA VAL A 59 10.35 -2.46 -15.10
C VAL A 59 8.90 -2.73 -14.71
N ASN A 60 8.02 -2.72 -15.71
CA ASN A 60 6.57 -2.94 -15.52
C ASN A 60 6.17 -4.43 -15.43
N TRP A 61 7.06 -5.35 -15.83
CA TRP A 61 6.92 -6.78 -15.50
C TRP A 61 7.30 -7.02 -14.03
N GLY A 62 6.31 -7.42 -13.22
CA GLY A 62 6.40 -7.48 -11.76
C GLY A 62 7.56 -8.31 -11.21
N SER A 63 8.22 -7.80 -10.17
CA SER A 63 9.47 -8.39 -9.68
C SER A 63 9.27 -9.59 -8.75
N SER A 64 9.95 -10.69 -9.06
CA SER A 64 10.12 -11.85 -8.16
C SER A 64 10.70 -11.47 -6.79
N THR A 65 11.48 -10.39 -6.67
CA THR A 65 12.01 -9.93 -5.37
C THR A 65 10.95 -9.24 -4.53
N GLN A 66 10.06 -8.44 -5.13
CA GLN A 66 8.94 -7.80 -4.42
C GLN A 66 7.99 -8.85 -3.84
N ALA A 67 7.61 -9.83 -4.66
CA ALA A 67 6.72 -10.92 -4.23
C ALA A 67 7.38 -11.85 -3.19
N GLN A 68 8.71 -12.04 -3.25
CA GLN A 68 9.46 -12.75 -2.21
C GLN A 68 9.49 -11.96 -0.88
N THR A 69 9.63 -10.63 -0.93
CA THR A 69 9.56 -9.76 0.26
C THR A 69 8.16 -9.82 0.89
N TYR A 70 7.09 -9.76 0.09
CA TYR A 70 5.72 -9.92 0.58
C TYR A 70 5.53 -11.26 1.30
N LYS A 71 5.98 -12.37 0.70
CA LYS A 71 5.90 -13.69 1.33
C LYS A 71 6.71 -13.77 2.63
N ALA A 72 7.90 -13.18 2.67
CA ALA A 72 8.71 -13.14 3.89
C ALA A 72 7.98 -12.39 5.01
N ALA A 73 7.43 -11.20 4.73
CA ALA A 73 6.68 -10.41 5.69
C ALA A 73 5.42 -11.13 6.20
N LEU A 74 4.64 -11.76 5.30
CA LEU A 74 3.45 -12.54 5.67
C LEU A 74 3.81 -13.71 6.58
N ASN A 75 4.84 -14.50 6.22
CA ASN A 75 5.33 -15.60 7.04
C ASN A 75 5.74 -15.12 8.45
N SER A 76 6.50 -14.02 8.56
CA SER A 76 6.92 -13.48 9.87
C SER A 76 5.75 -12.97 10.72
N ILE A 77 4.72 -12.38 10.10
CA ILE A 77 3.51 -11.94 10.81
C ILE A 77 2.67 -13.13 11.30
N GLN A 78 2.67 -14.24 10.55
CA GLN A 78 2.02 -15.49 10.98
C GLN A 78 2.81 -16.18 12.10
N GLU A 79 4.14 -16.26 12.00
CA GLU A 79 5.03 -16.79 13.03
C GLU A 79 4.87 -16.05 14.37
N LEU A 80 4.75 -14.71 14.32
CA LEU A 80 4.44 -13.86 15.48
C LEU A 80 3.16 -14.26 16.23
N VAL A 81 2.16 -14.86 15.58
CA VAL A 81 0.93 -15.31 16.26
C VAL A 81 1.21 -16.41 17.29
N HIS A 82 2.19 -17.27 17.01
CA HIS A 82 2.55 -18.42 17.87
C HIS A 82 3.54 -18.07 19.00
N ILE A 83 4.08 -16.85 19.03
CA ILE A 83 5.02 -16.41 20.06
C ILE A 83 4.26 -15.85 21.26
N GLU A 84 4.51 -16.40 22.45
CA GLU A 84 3.90 -15.93 23.71
C GLU A 84 4.37 -14.53 24.12
N GLU A 85 3.47 -13.75 24.72
CA GLU A 85 3.73 -12.36 25.13
C GLU A 85 4.15 -12.30 26.61
N HIS A 86 5.46 -12.19 26.85
CA HIS A 86 5.98 -11.91 28.19
C HIS A 86 6.06 -10.39 28.42
N VAL A 87 5.54 -9.92 29.57
CA VAL A 87 5.60 -8.49 30.00
C VAL A 87 6.96 -7.80 29.88
N LYS A 88 8.08 -8.54 30.01
CA LYS A 88 9.44 -7.99 29.83
C LYS A 88 9.78 -7.62 28.38
N ASN A 89 9.03 -8.15 27.42
CA ASN A 89 9.18 -7.94 25.97
C ASN A 89 8.12 -6.96 25.42
N TYR A 90 7.39 -6.24 26.28
CA TYR A 90 6.39 -5.26 25.84
C TYR A 90 7.00 -4.22 24.88
N ARG A 91 6.27 -3.93 23.80
CA ARG A 91 6.63 -2.91 22.81
C ARG A 91 5.42 -1.99 22.60
N PRO A 92 5.56 -0.65 22.72
CA PRO A 92 4.47 0.27 22.43
C PRO A 92 4.23 0.29 20.92
N GLN A 93 3.07 -0.19 20.47
CA GLN A 93 2.62 -0.13 19.09
C GLN A 93 1.57 0.99 19.01
N ILE A 94 1.90 2.11 18.37
CA ILE A 94 1.19 3.38 18.58
C ILE A 94 0.30 3.74 17.39
N LEU A 95 -1.00 3.89 17.64
CA LEU A 95 -1.94 4.59 16.76
C LEU A 95 -1.91 6.09 17.11
N VAL A 96 -1.30 6.90 16.25
CA VAL A 96 -1.24 8.36 16.39
C VAL A 96 -2.43 8.97 15.67
N LEU A 97 -3.35 9.60 16.40
CA LEU A 97 -4.48 10.35 15.83
C LEU A 97 -4.03 11.73 15.35
N SER A 98 -3.16 11.74 14.33
CA SER A 98 -2.55 12.95 13.76
C SER A 98 -3.51 13.77 12.91
N GLY A 99 -4.53 13.15 12.32
CA GLY A 99 -5.07 13.66 11.06
C GLY A 99 -4.01 13.46 9.96
N LEU A 100 -3.84 14.46 9.09
CA LEU A 100 -2.71 14.51 8.15
C LEU A 100 -1.37 14.55 8.92
N PRO A 101 -0.45 13.58 8.76
CA PRO A 101 0.90 13.64 9.35
C PRO A 101 1.62 14.98 9.16
N SER A 102 1.53 15.55 7.96
CA SER A 102 2.13 16.84 7.64
C SER A 102 1.53 18.00 8.44
N ALA A 103 0.23 17.96 8.78
CA ALA A 103 -0.42 19.04 9.53
C ALA A 103 0.02 19.11 11.00
N ARG A 104 0.46 17.99 11.58
CA ARG A 104 0.83 17.89 13.00
C ARG A 104 2.20 17.22 13.23
N PRO A 105 3.31 17.74 12.66
CA PRO A 105 4.60 17.05 12.71
C PRO A 105 5.08 16.71 14.13
N PRO A 106 5.04 17.62 15.13
CA PRO A 106 5.53 17.31 16.48
C PRO A 106 4.82 16.14 17.18
N LEU A 107 3.56 15.87 16.83
CA LEU A 107 2.81 14.72 17.36
C LEU A 107 3.30 13.40 16.73
N VAL A 108 3.66 13.42 15.44
CA VAL A 108 4.27 12.30 14.72
C VAL A 108 5.70 12.08 15.23
N ASP A 109 6.51 13.12 15.31
CA ASP A 109 7.91 13.05 15.76
C ASP A 109 8.03 12.57 17.21
N PHE A 110 7.14 13.02 18.10
CA PHE A 110 7.06 12.52 19.47
C PHE A 110 6.69 11.04 19.53
N GLY A 111 5.66 10.60 18.80
CA GLY A 111 5.28 9.18 18.71
C GLY A 111 6.41 8.31 18.13
N TYR A 112 7.11 8.80 17.12
CA TYR A 112 8.25 8.10 16.51
C TYR A 112 9.45 8.00 17.46
N SER A 113 9.69 9.04 18.26
CA SER A 113 10.72 9.07 19.30
C SER A 113 10.46 8.05 20.42
N ILE A 114 9.20 7.76 20.74
CA ILE A 114 8.82 6.66 21.65
C ILE A 114 9.10 5.30 21.00
N CYS A 115 8.73 5.12 19.72
CA CYS A 115 8.91 3.86 19.00
C CYS A 115 10.38 3.51 18.68
N LYS A 116 11.31 4.48 18.69
CA LYS A 116 12.76 4.32 18.46
C LYS A 116 13.14 3.43 17.26
N HIS A 117 12.36 3.50 16.18
CA HIS A 117 12.45 2.64 14.98
C HIS A 117 12.26 1.12 15.21
N LEU A 118 11.93 0.67 16.43
CA LEU A 118 11.82 -0.74 16.82
C LEU A 118 10.37 -1.23 16.94
N SER A 119 9.40 -0.33 17.05
CA SER A 119 7.97 -0.65 17.14
C SER A 119 7.18 -0.15 15.93
N MET A 120 6.00 -0.74 15.75
CA MET A 120 5.02 -0.31 14.75
C MET A 120 4.35 1.00 15.16
N MET A 121 4.09 1.86 14.17
CA MET A 121 3.42 3.15 14.31
C MET A 121 2.44 3.34 13.15
N VAL A 122 1.19 3.71 13.44
CA VAL A 122 0.15 4.06 12.44
C VAL A 122 -0.26 5.50 12.66
N CYS A 123 -0.17 6.33 11.63
CA CYS A 123 -0.80 7.65 11.61
C CYS A 123 -2.24 7.51 11.11
N GLY A 124 -3.20 7.75 12.00
CA GLY A 124 -4.63 7.72 11.73
C GLY A 124 -5.15 9.09 11.29
N HIS A 125 -5.77 9.12 10.12
CA HIS A 125 -6.51 10.27 9.60
C HIS A 125 -8.01 9.90 9.49
N ILE A 126 -8.87 10.77 10.03
CA ILE A 126 -10.32 10.61 10.03
C ILE A 126 -10.91 11.82 9.31
N VAL A 127 -11.73 11.58 8.28
CA VAL A 127 -12.34 12.62 7.44
C VAL A 127 -13.85 12.51 7.53
N LYS A 128 -14.52 13.59 7.97
CA LYS A 128 -15.99 13.60 8.16
C LYS A 128 -16.77 13.39 6.85
N THR A 129 -16.20 13.79 5.71
CA THR A 129 -16.81 13.64 4.37
C THR A 129 -16.42 12.33 3.69
N PRO A 130 -17.25 11.79 2.78
CA PRO A 130 -16.88 10.65 1.94
C PRO A 130 -15.84 11.04 0.89
N LEU A 131 -14.88 10.15 0.62
CA LEU A 131 -13.81 10.39 -0.35
C LEU A 131 -13.89 9.46 -1.57
N ASN A 132 -13.75 10.03 -2.76
CA ASN A 132 -13.53 9.24 -3.98
C ASN A 132 -12.19 8.49 -3.87
N GLN A 133 -12.14 7.24 -4.34
CA GLN A 133 -10.95 6.37 -4.32
C GLN A 133 -9.70 7.03 -4.94
N ARG A 134 -9.85 7.90 -5.96
CA ARG A 134 -8.72 8.70 -6.49
C ARG A 134 -8.12 9.64 -5.44
N THR A 135 -8.96 10.31 -4.65
CA THR A 135 -8.56 11.21 -3.56
C THR A 135 -8.01 10.43 -2.36
N ARG A 136 -8.61 9.27 -2.04
CA ARG A 136 -8.07 8.35 -1.02
C ARG A 136 -6.66 7.89 -1.37
N THR A 137 -6.42 7.57 -2.65
CA THR A 137 -5.12 7.16 -3.16
C THR A 137 -4.09 8.30 -3.15
N SER A 138 -4.47 9.52 -3.58
CA SER A 138 -3.55 10.66 -3.59
C SER A 138 -3.15 11.12 -2.19
N TYR A 139 -4.07 11.15 -1.22
CA TYR A 139 -3.70 11.36 0.19
C TYR A 139 -2.70 10.31 0.67
N THR A 140 -3.01 9.03 0.43
CA THR A 140 -2.15 7.91 0.86
C THR A 140 -0.74 8.00 0.28
N GLN A 141 -0.62 8.25 -1.04
CA GLN A 141 0.67 8.42 -1.70
C GLN A 141 1.44 9.64 -1.18
N ARG A 142 0.79 10.81 -1.03
CA ARG A 142 1.42 12.04 -0.56
C ARG A 142 1.89 11.94 0.90
N MET A 143 1.15 11.25 1.76
CA MET A 143 1.55 11.05 3.16
C MET A 143 2.69 10.02 3.27
N TYR A 144 2.69 8.94 2.48
CA TYR A 144 3.85 8.03 2.40
C TYR A 144 5.10 8.67 1.76
N HIS A 145 4.94 9.68 0.90
CA HIS A 145 6.06 10.50 0.43
C HIS A 145 6.63 11.34 1.58
N TRP A 146 5.79 12.14 2.23
CA TRP A 146 6.18 13.01 3.35
C TRP A 146 6.88 12.21 4.48
N LEU A 147 6.32 11.05 4.88
CA LEU A 147 6.93 10.16 5.87
C LEU A 147 8.32 9.66 5.44
N ARG A 148 8.53 9.37 4.15
CA ARG A 148 9.82 8.92 3.60
C ARG A 148 10.85 10.04 3.62
N ASP A 149 10.47 11.26 3.24
CA ASP A 149 11.35 12.43 3.21
C ASP A 149 11.89 12.74 4.62
N HIS A 150 11.00 12.67 5.62
CA HIS A 150 11.31 12.88 7.04
C HIS A 150 11.94 11.63 7.70
N LYS A 151 12.16 10.54 6.95
CA LYS A 151 12.75 9.27 7.41
C LYS A 151 11.95 8.60 8.54
N ILE A 152 10.64 8.83 8.58
CA ILE A 152 9.69 8.28 9.57
C ILE A 152 9.15 6.94 9.08
N LYS A 153 9.46 5.86 9.80
CA LYS A 153 8.94 4.51 9.55
C LYS A 153 7.57 4.34 10.22
N ALA A 154 6.54 4.91 9.62
CA ALA A 154 5.15 4.74 10.04
C ALA A 154 4.27 4.27 8.87
N PHE A 155 3.16 3.61 9.20
CA PHE A 155 2.05 3.35 8.29
C PHE A 155 1.06 4.52 8.33
N TYR A 156 0.30 4.70 7.27
CA TYR A 156 -0.79 5.68 7.18
C TYR A 156 -2.12 4.95 6.97
N SER A 157 -3.13 5.29 7.78
CA SER A 157 -4.48 4.74 7.72
C SER A 157 -5.51 5.87 7.64
N LEU A 158 -6.51 5.70 6.78
CA LEU A 158 -7.52 6.71 6.45
C LEU A 158 -8.92 6.12 6.54
N ALA A 159 -9.68 6.62 7.51
CA ALA A 159 -11.12 6.44 7.64
C ALA A 159 -11.84 7.70 7.12
N ASP A 160 -12.86 7.51 6.29
CA ASP A 160 -13.68 8.59 5.73
C ASP A 160 -15.18 8.34 6.00
N ASN A 161 -16.03 9.31 5.65
CA ASN A 161 -17.49 9.25 5.85
C ASN A 161 -17.94 8.89 7.30
N THR A 162 -17.17 9.32 8.32
CA THR A 162 -17.39 8.94 9.72
C THR A 162 -17.14 10.10 10.68
N GLY A 163 -17.84 10.10 11.82
CA GLY A 163 -17.57 11.02 12.92
C GLY A 163 -16.20 10.76 13.56
N PHE A 164 -15.68 11.74 14.31
CA PHE A 164 -14.32 11.63 14.89
C PHE A 164 -14.22 10.47 15.89
N LYS A 165 -15.27 10.23 16.69
CA LYS A 165 -15.31 9.13 17.66
C LYS A 165 -15.39 7.77 16.96
N GLU A 166 -16.29 7.65 16.00
CA GLU A 166 -16.60 6.41 15.28
C GLU A 166 -15.43 5.99 14.38
N GLY A 167 -14.83 6.95 13.67
CA GLY A 167 -13.62 6.75 12.87
C GLY A 167 -12.41 6.38 13.73
N ALA A 168 -12.25 6.98 14.91
CA ALA A 168 -11.19 6.61 15.84
C ALA A 168 -11.41 5.21 16.44
N GLN A 169 -12.64 4.86 16.83
CA GLN A 169 -13.01 3.52 17.28
C GLN A 169 -12.71 2.45 16.21
N ALA A 170 -13.12 2.69 14.96
CA ALA A 170 -12.81 1.82 13.84
C ALA A 170 -11.29 1.67 13.63
N LEU A 171 -10.53 2.78 13.71
CA LEU A 171 -9.06 2.72 13.61
C LEU A 171 -8.40 1.98 14.78
N MET A 172 -8.91 2.10 16.01
CA MET A 172 -8.41 1.34 17.18
C MET A 172 -8.61 -0.17 17.02
N GLN A 173 -9.76 -0.58 16.49
CA GLN A 173 -10.14 -2.00 16.38
C GLN A 173 -9.57 -2.68 15.12
N LEU A 174 -9.48 -1.96 14.00
CA LEU A 174 -9.18 -2.52 12.67
C LEU A 174 -7.77 -2.22 12.15
N SER A 175 -6.97 -1.38 12.83
CA SER A 175 -5.59 -1.12 12.39
C SER A 175 -4.66 -2.29 12.76
N GLY A 176 -3.91 -2.79 11.78
CA GLY A 176 -2.86 -3.79 11.99
C GLY A 176 -3.19 -5.18 11.43
N LEU A 177 -2.36 -6.17 11.78
CA LEU A 177 -2.54 -7.56 11.34
C LEU A 177 -1.96 -8.54 12.37
N GLY A 178 -2.79 -9.45 12.89
CA GLY A 178 -2.36 -10.41 13.92
C GLY A 178 -1.86 -9.71 15.19
N LYS A 179 -0.62 -10.00 15.60
CA LYS A 179 0.03 -9.30 16.73
C LYS A 179 0.65 -7.94 16.37
N MET A 180 0.73 -7.60 15.08
CA MET A 180 1.20 -6.29 14.62
C MET A 180 0.02 -5.31 14.57
N LYS A 181 -0.56 -5.01 15.74
CA LYS A 181 -1.70 -4.11 15.95
C LYS A 181 -1.41 -3.10 17.06
N PRO A 182 -2.02 -1.90 17.07
CA PRO A 182 -1.80 -0.93 18.12
C PRO A 182 -2.22 -1.47 19.50
N ASN A 183 -1.41 -1.18 20.52
CA ASN A 183 -1.74 -1.38 21.93
C ASN A 183 -1.75 -0.05 22.71
N MET A 184 -1.47 1.05 22.01
CA MET A 184 -1.40 2.41 22.54
C MET A 184 -1.99 3.41 21.54
N VAL A 185 -2.74 4.39 22.03
CA VAL A 185 -3.27 5.54 21.28
C VAL A 185 -2.54 6.80 21.73
N LEU A 186 -2.06 7.58 20.77
CA LEU A 186 -1.46 8.90 20.99
C LEU A 186 -2.32 9.97 20.31
N MET A 187 -2.81 10.94 21.08
CA MET A 187 -3.63 12.04 20.57
C MET A 187 -3.09 13.41 21.00
N GLY A 188 -3.42 14.46 20.26
CA GLY A 188 -3.10 15.84 20.63
C GLY A 188 -4.15 16.44 21.56
N TYR A 189 -3.73 17.19 22.58
CA TYR A 189 -4.61 17.92 23.50
C TYR A 189 -5.43 18.99 22.77
N LYS A 190 -6.76 18.93 22.85
CA LYS A 190 -7.65 19.96 22.29
C LYS A 190 -7.59 21.24 23.13
N ARG A 191 -6.93 22.29 22.62
CA ARG A 191 -6.76 23.59 23.32
C ARG A 191 -8.02 24.44 23.29
N ASP A 192 -8.76 24.36 22.19
CA ASP A 192 -9.98 25.08 21.85
C ASP A 192 -11.25 24.51 22.53
N TRP A 193 -11.09 23.70 23.59
CA TRP A 193 -12.19 23.01 24.28
C TRP A 193 -13.30 23.94 24.82
N ASN A 194 -12.95 25.19 25.14
CA ASN A 194 -13.88 26.21 25.64
C ASN A 194 -14.50 27.09 24.53
N THR A 195 -14.13 26.85 23.27
CA THR A 195 -14.61 27.62 22.09
C THR A 195 -15.15 26.74 20.96
N CYS A 196 -14.87 25.43 20.97
CA CYS A 196 -15.44 24.47 20.02
C CYS A 196 -16.87 24.06 20.41
N PRO A 197 -17.72 23.65 19.46
CA PRO A 197 -19.06 23.14 19.77
C PRO A 197 -19.00 21.87 20.64
N GLU A 198 -19.96 21.72 21.54
CA GLU A 198 -20.01 20.63 22.53
C GLU A 198 -19.95 19.24 21.89
N GLU A 199 -20.54 19.06 20.69
CA GLU A 199 -20.49 17.81 19.93
C GLU A 199 -19.05 17.32 19.71
N GLU A 200 -18.12 18.22 19.36
CA GLU A 200 -16.72 17.82 19.15
C GLU A 200 -15.95 17.60 20.45
N LEU A 201 -16.35 18.26 21.55
CA LEU A 201 -15.78 18.02 22.87
C LEU A 201 -16.23 16.65 23.39
N ASN A 202 -17.52 16.33 23.23
CA ASN A 202 -18.10 15.03 23.53
C ASN A 202 -17.52 13.92 22.64
N ALA A 203 -17.25 14.19 21.35
CA ALA A 203 -16.52 13.25 20.49
C ALA A 203 -15.08 13.03 20.97
N TYR A 204 -14.36 14.08 21.38
CA TYR A 204 -13.01 13.98 21.93
C TYR A 204 -12.95 13.13 23.21
N PHE A 205 -13.85 13.35 24.18
CA PHE A 205 -13.97 12.48 25.36
C PHE A 205 -14.46 11.08 24.99
N GLY A 206 -15.33 10.93 23.99
CA GLY A 206 -15.77 9.63 23.47
C GLY A 206 -14.63 8.78 22.92
N VAL A 207 -13.59 9.40 22.34
CA VAL A 207 -12.35 8.70 21.92
C VAL A 207 -11.51 8.27 23.13
N ILE A 208 -11.45 9.08 24.19
CA ILE A 208 -10.74 8.75 25.43
C ILE A 208 -11.39 7.54 26.11
N HIS A 209 -12.70 7.54 26.29
CA HIS A 209 -13.43 6.39 26.86
C HIS A 209 -13.24 5.14 26.00
N ALA A 210 -13.44 5.25 24.68
CA ALA A 210 -13.27 4.12 23.76
C ALA A 210 -11.88 3.48 23.81
N ALA A 211 -10.82 4.25 24.01
CA ALA A 211 -9.47 3.71 24.15
C ALA A 211 -9.36 2.82 25.41
N PHE A 212 -9.94 3.24 26.53
CA PHE A 212 -9.99 2.44 27.76
C PHE A 212 -10.93 1.24 27.65
N ASP A 213 -12.09 1.37 26.99
CA ASP A 213 -13.03 0.26 26.74
C ASP A 213 -12.40 -0.88 25.94
N ILE A 214 -11.44 -0.56 25.06
CA ILE A 214 -10.68 -1.51 24.22
C ILE A 214 -9.37 -1.96 24.93
N TYR A 215 -9.14 -1.55 26.18
CA TYR A 215 -7.93 -1.83 26.98
C TYR A 215 -6.62 -1.32 26.33
N LEU A 216 -6.68 -0.23 25.56
CA LEU A 216 -5.51 0.41 24.98
C LEU A 216 -4.88 1.41 25.96
N SER A 217 -3.55 1.51 25.94
CA SER A 217 -2.85 2.58 26.66
C SER A 217 -3.10 3.93 25.99
N LEU A 218 -3.34 5.00 26.75
CA LEU A 218 -3.62 6.33 26.21
C LEU A 218 -2.53 7.34 26.57
N ALA A 219 -2.09 8.13 25.59
CA ALA A 219 -1.24 9.30 25.79
C ALA A 219 -1.83 10.54 25.10
N ILE A 220 -1.78 11.68 25.80
CA ILE A 220 -2.25 12.98 25.30
C ILE A 220 -1.07 13.94 25.31
N LEU A 221 -0.63 14.39 24.13
CA LEU A 221 0.46 15.37 24.00
C LEU A 221 -0.11 16.80 24.06
N ARG A 222 0.41 17.62 24.99
CA ARG A 222 0.11 19.05 25.06
C ARG A 222 1.40 19.86 24.85
N ALA A 223 1.43 20.65 23.79
CA ALA A 223 2.44 21.68 23.55
C ALA A 223 1.83 23.08 23.79
N PRO A 224 2.60 24.10 24.20
CA PRO A 224 2.08 25.45 24.47
C PRO A 224 1.51 26.10 23.19
N GLU A 225 2.33 26.19 22.14
CA GLU A 225 1.94 26.69 20.80
C GLU A 225 0.94 25.77 20.07
N GLY A 226 0.70 24.58 20.62
CA GLY A 226 -0.19 23.57 20.06
C GLY A 226 0.52 22.63 19.11
N LEU A 227 -0.28 21.91 18.31
CA LEU A 227 0.19 20.81 17.47
C LEU A 227 -0.28 20.94 16.01
N ASP A 228 -1.04 21.98 15.66
CA ASP A 228 -1.60 22.13 14.31
C ASP A 228 -0.91 23.27 13.57
N PHE A 229 -0.23 22.92 12.49
CA PHE A 229 0.58 23.81 11.66
C PHE A 229 -0.05 24.03 10.28
N SER A 230 -1.28 23.55 10.05
CA SER A 230 -1.97 23.56 8.75
C SER A 230 -1.99 24.93 8.05
N GLY A 231 -2.11 26.02 8.82
CA GLY A 231 -2.11 27.39 8.28
C GLY A 231 -0.78 27.78 7.63
N LEU A 232 0.33 27.58 8.35
CA LEU A 232 1.70 27.80 7.84
C LEU A 232 2.03 26.86 6.68
N ILE A 233 1.35 25.71 6.62
CA ILE A 233 1.61 24.68 5.64
C ILE A 233 0.86 24.91 4.32
N ALA A 234 -0.32 25.52 4.35
CA ALA A 234 -1.16 25.74 3.17
C ALA A 234 -0.40 26.42 2.02
N GLU A 235 0.39 27.44 2.32
CA GLU A 235 1.19 28.21 1.34
C GLU A 235 2.20 27.32 0.58
N SER A 236 2.81 26.34 1.25
CA SER A 236 3.85 25.47 0.67
C SER A 236 3.32 24.35 -0.23
N TYR A 237 2.00 24.11 -0.27
CA TYR A 237 1.40 23.06 -1.10
C TYR A 237 0.51 23.58 -2.24
N ILE A 238 0.49 24.89 -2.48
CA ILE A 238 -0.25 25.52 -3.59
C ILE A 238 0.52 25.44 -4.92
N SER A 239 1.81 25.04 -4.92
CA SER A 239 2.48 24.59 -6.13
C SER A 239 1.99 23.18 -6.52
N PRO A 240 1.18 23.00 -7.60
CA PRO A 240 0.94 21.68 -8.13
C PRO A 240 2.26 21.14 -8.69
N VAL A 241 2.76 20.03 -8.14
CA VAL A 241 3.80 19.25 -8.80
C VAL A 241 3.29 18.89 -10.20
N PRO A 242 3.94 19.32 -11.29
CA PRO A 242 3.48 18.99 -12.63
C PRO A 242 3.59 17.48 -12.82
N ILE A 243 2.45 16.79 -12.79
CA ILE A 243 2.39 15.43 -13.34
C ILE A 243 2.69 15.62 -14.83
N ALA A 244 3.85 15.12 -15.27
CA ALA A 244 4.28 15.16 -16.65
C ALA A 244 3.41 14.21 -17.50
N VAL A 245 2.17 14.62 -17.73
CA VAL A 245 1.31 14.03 -18.75
C VAL A 245 1.95 14.36 -20.09
N SER A 246 2.63 13.36 -20.67
CA SER A 246 3.10 13.43 -22.05
C SER A 246 1.90 13.75 -22.95
N ALA A 247 1.88 14.96 -23.51
CA ALA A 247 0.78 15.41 -24.34
C ALA A 247 0.59 14.46 -25.53
N PRO A 248 -0.66 14.15 -25.94
CA PRO A 248 -0.89 13.45 -27.20
C PRO A 248 -0.32 14.32 -28.33
N ALA A 249 0.47 13.71 -29.23
CA ALA A 249 1.07 14.43 -30.34
C ALA A 249 0.00 15.04 -31.25
N ASP A 250 0.15 16.32 -31.56
CA ASP A 250 -0.89 17.10 -32.23
C ASP A 250 -1.05 16.73 -33.72
N ARG A 251 -2.28 16.78 -34.23
CA ARG A 251 -2.64 16.31 -35.59
C ARG A 251 -2.64 17.47 -36.60
N SER A 252 -1.48 18.04 -36.89
CA SER A 252 -1.40 19.22 -37.77
C SER A 252 -0.06 19.39 -38.52
N ALA A 253 0.46 18.33 -39.15
CA ALA A 253 1.51 18.46 -40.17
C ALA A 253 1.39 17.40 -41.28
N VAL A 254 1.16 17.84 -42.52
CA VAL A 254 1.32 17.02 -43.74
C VAL A 254 2.48 17.57 -44.56
N PRO A 255 3.59 16.85 -44.69
CA PRO A 255 4.54 17.01 -45.78
C PRO A 255 4.33 15.89 -46.81
N SER A 256 4.05 16.26 -48.05
CA SER A 256 4.04 15.34 -49.18
C SER A 256 5.47 14.86 -49.49
N GLY A 257 5.73 13.57 -49.34
CA GLY A 257 7.02 12.95 -49.69
C GLY A 257 6.84 11.48 -50.07
N SER A 258 7.05 11.16 -51.35
CA SER A 258 6.93 9.82 -51.92
C SER A 258 8.20 9.01 -51.72
N LEU A 259 8.07 7.76 -51.25
CA LEU A 259 9.05 6.68 -51.41
C LEU A 259 8.34 5.33 -51.21
N ASP A 260 8.66 4.36 -52.07
CA ASP A 260 7.87 3.14 -52.29
C ASP A 260 8.38 1.88 -51.55
N VAL A 261 7.80 0.73 -51.93
CA VAL A 261 8.23 -0.67 -51.70
C VAL A 261 8.06 -1.26 -50.26
N PRO A 262 7.83 -2.59 -50.11
CA PRO A 262 6.44 -2.99 -49.82
C PRO A 262 6.21 -4.05 -48.71
N GLY A 263 4.96 -4.11 -48.25
CA GLY A 263 4.19 -5.36 -48.09
C GLY A 263 4.63 -6.39 -47.04
N VAL A 264 4.04 -6.32 -45.84
CA VAL A 264 3.74 -7.50 -45.00
C VAL A 264 2.27 -7.43 -44.57
N VAL A 265 1.60 -8.59 -44.54
CA VAL A 265 0.13 -8.67 -44.43
C VAL A 265 -0.35 -8.60 -42.98
N ALA A 266 -1.30 -7.70 -42.70
CA ALA A 266 -2.04 -7.66 -41.44
C ALA A 266 -3.39 -8.39 -41.57
N ALA A 267 -3.69 -9.31 -40.64
CA ALA A 267 -4.91 -10.12 -40.68
C ALA A 267 -6.08 -9.42 -39.97
N THR A 268 -7.04 -8.89 -40.76
CA THR A 268 -8.25 -8.25 -40.24
C THR A 268 -9.37 -9.28 -40.00
N LEU A 269 -9.65 -9.60 -38.74
CA LEU A 269 -10.85 -10.35 -38.36
C LEU A 269 -12.07 -9.41 -38.29
N LYS A 270 -13.09 -9.69 -39.11
CA LYS A 270 -14.40 -9.01 -39.03
C LYS A 270 -15.20 -9.48 -37.82
N PRO A 271 -16.00 -8.61 -37.17
CA PRO A 271 -17.13 -9.05 -36.37
C PRO A 271 -18.27 -9.54 -37.29
N SER A 272 -18.93 -10.64 -36.94
CA SER A 272 -20.11 -11.18 -37.63
C SER A 272 -21.36 -11.04 -36.74
N ALA A 273 -22.48 -10.56 -37.29
CA ALA A 273 -23.72 -10.34 -36.55
C ALA A 273 -24.96 -10.90 -37.28
N SER A 274 -25.34 -12.12 -36.89
CA SER A 274 -26.66 -12.75 -37.01
C SER A 274 -26.62 -14.00 -36.10
N THR A 275 -27.71 -14.51 -35.50
CA THR A 275 -29.12 -14.54 -35.93
C THR A 275 -30.05 -14.23 -34.76
N ALA A 276 -31.26 -13.72 -35.05
CA ALA A 276 -32.24 -13.34 -34.02
C ALA A 276 -33.40 -14.35 -33.90
N SER A 277 -33.64 -14.81 -32.67
CA SER A 277 -34.95 -15.21 -32.14
C SER A 277 -34.86 -15.23 -30.60
N GLY A 278 -35.85 -14.75 -29.83
CA GLY A 278 -37.03 -13.98 -30.20
C GLY A 278 -38.20 -14.33 -29.27
N TRP A 279 -38.60 -13.42 -28.38
CA TRP A 279 -39.86 -13.46 -27.61
C TRP A 279 -40.21 -12.05 -27.11
N SER A 280 -41.51 -11.77 -26.93
CA SER A 280 -42.00 -10.41 -26.67
C SER A 280 -42.76 -10.27 -25.35
N GLU A 281 -42.36 -9.23 -24.62
CA GLU A 281 -43.06 -8.43 -23.62
C GLU A 281 -44.56 -8.74 -23.34
N LYS A 282 -44.89 -8.94 -22.05
CA LYS A 282 -46.20 -8.58 -21.47
C LYS A 282 -46.02 -7.92 -20.09
N LYS A 283 -46.82 -6.88 -19.85
CA LYS A 283 -46.86 -6.09 -18.60
C LYS A 283 -47.96 -6.59 -17.66
N ALA A 284 -47.76 -6.45 -16.35
CA ALA A 284 -48.83 -6.24 -15.37
C ALA A 284 -48.25 -5.66 -14.06
N ASN A 285 -48.95 -4.68 -13.46
CA ASN A 285 -48.74 -4.26 -12.06
C ASN A 285 -49.66 -5.08 -11.14
N SER A 286 -49.28 -5.28 -9.87
CA SER A 286 -50.19 -5.07 -8.74
C SER A 286 -49.46 -5.00 -7.38
N GLN A 287 -50.07 -4.24 -6.46
CA GLN A 287 -50.01 -4.33 -4.99
C GLN A 287 -50.55 -5.72 -4.52
N GLU A 288 -50.43 -6.27 -3.30
CA GLU A 288 -49.80 -5.92 -2.00
C GLU A 288 -49.82 -7.20 -1.08
N SER A 289 -49.39 -7.30 0.20
CA SER A 289 -48.74 -6.43 1.21
C SER A 289 -48.04 -7.32 2.29
N LEU A 290 -47.61 -6.74 3.43
CA LEU A 290 -47.52 -7.32 4.79
C LEU A 290 -47.27 -8.84 4.98
N HIS A 291 -46.09 -9.24 5.48
CA HIS A 291 -45.91 -9.52 6.92
C HIS A 291 -44.46 -9.83 7.37
N SER A 292 -44.23 -9.64 8.67
CA SER A 292 -43.06 -10.01 9.49
C SER A 292 -42.52 -11.43 9.28
N GLN A 293 -41.19 -11.57 9.17
CA GLN A 293 -40.36 -12.13 10.26
C GLN A 293 -38.85 -11.99 9.95
N GLY A 294 -38.05 -11.60 10.95
CA GLY A 294 -36.61 -11.42 10.80
C GLY A 294 -35.81 -12.72 10.96
N LYS A 295 -34.72 -12.86 10.21
CA LYS A 295 -33.65 -13.83 10.48
C LYS A 295 -32.30 -13.12 10.37
N TYR A 296 -31.50 -13.23 11.42
CA TYR A 296 -30.11 -12.78 11.41
C TYR A 296 -29.28 -13.64 10.45
N CYS A 297 -28.37 -13.02 9.71
CA CYS A 297 -27.39 -13.71 8.89
C CYS A 297 -26.01 -13.48 9.53
N PRO A 298 -25.34 -14.51 10.06
CA PRO A 298 -23.96 -14.38 10.54
C PRO A 298 -22.99 -14.25 9.35
N ILE A 299 -21.88 -13.55 9.58
CA ILE A 299 -20.75 -13.37 8.65
C ILE A 299 -19.56 -14.17 9.19
#